data_AF-A0A349HB60-F1
#
_entry.id   AF-A0A349HB60-F1
#
_cell.length_a   1.000
_cell.length_b   1.000
_cell.length_c   1.000
_cell.angle_alpha   90.00
_cell.angle_beta   90.00
_cell.angle_gamma   90.00
#
_symmetry.space_group_name_H-M   'P 1'
#
loop_
_entity.id
_entity.type
_entity.pdbx_description
1 polymer ?
#
loop_
_entity_poly.entity_id
_entity_poly.type
_entity_poly.pdbx_seq_one_letter_code
_entity_poly.pdbx_strand_id
1 'polypeptide(L)'
;MPPAEPRIADVRHAFLLSLLRKLVLLPSYVLVLLVRLIKWLIAPPALLLQLVIGVPVALKRIRQPLQAHFIPLAEVDLSNAAWITMIDATEDLSAEGFVASGDFRCDDWVQGAVLWLRLLNPPDKTMSALAAHVEIKGSARPMRQFVQFSTEFDDGRVLTTNNFDLPYSLPAPSYLARVQLKDIWDPRALLVLHRGLVASLGKSVNRDKLAQAVHAPARFLAENYQREIQALIESGWLKPTSYQRQVRLRLWAAVVGVWRQAWPLAILHLRAADRHSRRLLAKHGLDAEDFAGGATTIVVSRQALPATVKTLEAFSGYEQIRSLASQTDPRAVLEAIVVELDERTDHPLLPQELRYSFRSYEDHPQRWVRRLCSFDILLDPAAGTLAVTAMERECEQAADEAAWARLTASSPITPLPLSPWLRDLDRILPTARTALLAERPGLGHPRLDSASLYLDHGIPCWQVVAWIDQDIPLVVVLDARSGTIVKHSS
;
A
#
# COMPACT_ATOMS: atom_id res chain seq x y z
N MET A 1 -82.72 23.10 20.63
CA MET A 1 -82.17 21.85 21.20
C MET A 1 -80.67 22.03 21.39
N PRO A 2 -80.16 22.12 22.63
CA PRO A 2 -78.74 21.88 22.88
C PRO A 2 -78.52 20.37 22.86
N PRO A 3 -77.53 19.87 22.10
CA PRO A 3 -76.34 19.29 22.74
C PRO A 3 -75.10 19.42 21.82
N ALA A 4 -73.86 19.14 22.21
CA ALA A 4 -73.20 18.92 23.47
C ALA A 4 -71.78 19.49 23.25
N GLU A 5 -71.16 19.99 24.31
CA GLU A 5 -69.70 20.10 24.34
C GLU A 5 -69.09 18.68 24.27
N PRO A 6 -68.14 18.44 23.35
CA PRO A 6 -67.01 17.60 23.75
C PRO A 6 -65.72 18.19 23.16
N ARG A 7 -65.11 19.18 23.83
CA ARG A 7 -63.75 19.62 23.48
C ARG A 7 -62.80 19.79 24.66
N ILE A 8 -63.22 19.44 25.88
CA ILE A 8 -62.37 19.55 27.07
C ILE A 8 -61.80 18.18 27.50
N ALA A 9 -62.51 17.07 27.20
CA ALA A 9 -62.08 15.73 27.60
C ALA A 9 -60.91 15.17 26.75
N ASP A 10 -60.93 15.33 25.41
CA ASP A 10 -59.89 14.79 24.51
C ASP A 10 -58.53 15.50 24.67
N VAL A 11 -58.54 16.82 24.85
CA VAL A 11 -57.32 17.61 25.10
C VAL A 11 -56.70 17.23 26.45
N ARG A 12 -57.53 16.95 27.47
CA ARG A 12 -57.07 16.48 28.79
C ARG A 12 -56.45 15.09 28.71
N HIS A 13 -57.01 14.16 27.92
CA HIS A 13 -56.46 12.81 27.78
C HIS A 13 -55.13 12.81 27.03
N ALA A 14 -55.00 13.57 25.94
CA ALA A 14 -53.74 13.72 25.21
C ALA A 14 -52.65 14.41 26.06
N PHE A 15 -53.02 15.41 26.86
CA PHE A 15 -52.10 16.07 27.80
C PHE A 15 -51.66 15.13 28.92
N LEU A 16 -52.57 14.37 29.52
CA LEU A 16 -52.27 13.36 30.55
C LEU A 16 -51.37 12.24 30.01
N LEU A 17 -51.62 11.74 28.80
CA LEU A 17 -50.76 10.74 28.14
C LEU A 17 -49.36 11.29 27.83
N SER A 18 -49.25 12.55 27.39
CA SER A 18 -47.97 13.22 27.18
C SER A 18 -47.20 13.43 28.50
N LEU A 19 -47.91 13.79 29.57
CA LEU A 19 -47.34 14.00 30.90
C LEU A 19 -46.90 12.67 31.54
N LEU A 20 -47.68 11.60 31.36
CA LEU A 20 -47.34 10.23 31.77
C LEU A 20 -46.13 9.72 30.99
N ARG A 21 -46.08 9.95 29.67
CA ARG A 21 -44.95 9.58 28.81
C ARG A 21 -43.68 10.34 29.21
N LYS A 22 -43.78 11.62 29.57
CA LYS A 22 -42.65 12.40 30.12
C LYS A 22 -42.24 11.88 31.50
N LEU A 23 -43.18 11.59 32.40
CA LEU A 23 -42.90 11.04 33.73
C LEU A 23 -42.23 9.66 33.70
N VAL A 24 -42.54 8.83 32.69
CA VAL A 24 -41.96 7.49 32.54
C VAL A 24 -40.62 7.53 31.77
N LEU A 25 -40.53 8.31 30.70
CA LEU A 25 -39.33 8.35 29.86
C LEU A 25 -38.22 9.22 30.45
N LEU A 26 -38.54 10.30 31.18
CA LEU A 26 -37.53 11.22 31.70
C LEU A 26 -36.60 10.57 32.74
N PRO A 27 -37.08 9.77 33.72
CA PRO A 27 -36.20 8.98 34.59
C PRO A 27 -35.33 7.99 33.82
N SER A 28 -35.88 7.37 32.77
CA SER A 28 -35.13 6.44 31.91
C SER A 28 -34.02 7.15 31.14
N TYR A 29 -34.28 8.33 30.57
CA TYR A 29 -33.26 9.16 29.91
C TYR A 29 -32.22 9.67 30.90
N VAL A 30 -32.63 10.13 32.08
CA VAL A 30 -31.72 10.56 33.15
C VAL A 30 -30.83 9.40 33.59
N LEU A 31 -31.38 8.18 33.74
CA LEU A 31 -30.60 6.99 34.09
C LEU A 31 -29.59 6.64 32.99
N VAL A 32 -29.98 6.67 31.72
CA VAL A 32 -29.06 6.44 30.58
C VAL A 32 -27.95 7.49 30.55
N LEU A 33 -28.29 8.76 30.76
CA LEU A 33 -27.32 9.86 30.82
C LEU A 33 -26.38 9.72 32.02
N LEU A 34 -26.89 9.34 33.19
CA LEU A 34 -26.11 9.07 34.39
C LEU A 34 -25.14 7.90 34.16
N VAL A 35 -25.61 6.78 33.60
CA VAL A 35 -24.76 5.63 33.27
C VAL A 35 -23.69 6.01 32.24
N ARG A 36 -24.03 6.81 31.23
CA ARG A 36 -23.06 7.33 30.26
C ARG A 36 -22.04 8.25 30.94
N LEU A 37 -22.48 9.16 31.80
CA LEU A 37 -21.61 10.06 32.56
C LEU A 37 -20.64 9.29 33.46
N ILE A 38 -21.15 8.30 34.20
CA ILE A 38 -20.33 7.42 35.05
C ILE A 38 -19.30 6.66 34.21
N LYS A 39 -19.72 6.08 33.07
CA LYS A 39 -18.78 5.42 32.14
C LYS A 39 -17.73 6.40 31.62
N TRP A 40 -18.10 7.62 31.28
CA TRP A 40 -17.19 8.67 30.83
C TRP A 40 -16.25 9.15 31.93
N LEU A 41 -16.66 9.12 33.19
CA LEU A 41 -15.83 9.54 34.32
C LEU A 41 -14.86 8.43 34.77
N ILE A 42 -15.30 7.17 34.71
CA ILE A 42 -14.52 6.00 35.19
C ILE A 42 -13.62 5.43 34.09
N ALA A 43 -14.08 5.37 32.84
CA ALA A 43 -13.34 4.68 31.79
C ALA A 43 -11.96 5.33 31.50
N PRO A 44 -11.82 6.67 31.39
CA PRO A 44 -10.51 7.29 31.19
C PRO A 44 -9.49 7.00 32.30
N PRO A 45 -9.79 7.20 33.61
CA PRO A 45 -8.82 6.88 34.67
C PRO A 45 -8.56 5.37 34.78
N ALA A 46 -9.57 4.51 34.57
CA ALA A 46 -9.36 3.06 34.53
C ALA A 46 -8.43 2.65 33.38
N LEU A 47 -8.60 3.24 32.20
CA LEU A 47 -7.76 3.01 31.03
C LEU A 47 -6.34 3.54 31.26
N LEU A 48 -6.20 4.70 31.88
CA LEU A 48 -4.89 5.26 32.25
C LEU A 48 -4.18 4.37 33.29
N LEU A 49 -4.89 3.90 34.31
CA LEU A 49 -4.36 2.93 35.28
C LEU A 49 -3.92 1.64 34.58
N GLN A 50 -4.71 1.17 33.62
CA GLN A 50 -4.38 -0.01 32.83
C GLN A 50 -3.12 0.22 31.97
N LEU A 51 -2.95 1.39 31.34
CA LEU A 51 -1.74 1.71 30.55
C LEU A 51 -0.49 1.94 31.40
N VAL A 52 -0.62 2.52 32.59
CA VAL A 52 0.52 2.84 33.48
C VAL A 52 0.96 1.64 34.31
N ILE A 53 0.01 0.79 34.74
CA ILE A 53 0.28 -0.30 35.68
C ILE A 53 -0.08 -1.65 35.08
N GLY A 54 -1.34 -1.84 34.65
CA GLY A 54 -1.85 -3.14 34.23
C GLY A 54 -1.04 -3.78 33.10
N VAL A 55 -0.92 -3.08 31.97
CA VAL A 55 -0.21 -3.55 30.78
C VAL A 55 1.30 -3.66 31.04
N PRO A 56 2.00 -2.69 31.65
CA PRO A 56 3.43 -2.86 31.94
C PRO A 56 3.73 -4.04 32.88
N VAL A 57 2.87 -4.30 33.87
CA VAL A 57 3.01 -5.48 34.74
C VAL A 57 2.79 -6.77 33.96
N ALA A 58 1.81 -6.80 33.05
CA ALA A 58 1.60 -7.93 32.15
C ALA A 58 2.81 -8.15 31.22
N LEU A 59 3.31 -7.09 30.57
CA LEU A 59 4.49 -7.14 29.69
C LEU A 59 5.75 -7.60 30.42
N LYS A 60 5.94 -7.20 31.68
CA LYS A 60 7.06 -7.66 32.51
C LYS A 60 7.02 -9.18 32.76
N ARG A 61 5.83 -9.79 32.72
CA ARG A 61 5.67 -11.25 32.89
C ARG A 61 5.96 -12.01 31.59
N ILE A 62 5.86 -11.34 30.44
CA ILE A 62 6.18 -11.93 29.13
C ILE A 62 7.66 -12.28 29.11
N ARG A 63 7.95 -13.52 28.72
CA ARG A 63 9.30 -14.03 28.55
C ARG A 63 9.56 -14.12 27.06
N GLN A 64 10.66 -13.53 26.62
CA GLN A 64 11.14 -13.66 25.25
C GLN A 64 12.32 -14.64 25.23
N PRO A 65 12.47 -15.44 24.18
CA PRO A 65 13.63 -16.29 24.05
C PRO A 65 14.89 -15.43 23.85
N LEU A 66 16.04 -15.89 24.34
CA LEU A 66 17.32 -15.27 24.02
C LEU A 66 17.70 -15.50 22.54
N GLN A 67 17.28 -16.64 22.00
CA GLN A 67 17.46 -17.03 20.61
C GLN A 67 16.11 -17.48 20.06
N ALA A 68 15.59 -16.76 19.07
CA ALA A 68 14.33 -17.12 18.44
C ALA A 68 14.48 -18.41 17.61
N HIS A 69 13.45 -19.26 17.68
CA HIS A 69 13.38 -20.45 16.85
C HIS A 69 12.61 -20.14 15.57
N PHE A 70 13.31 -20.16 14.43
CA PHE A 70 12.73 -20.01 13.11
C PHE A 70 12.57 -21.39 12.48
N ILE A 71 11.32 -21.83 12.34
CA ILE A 71 10.97 -23.11 11.76
C ILE A 71 10.93 -22.92 10.23
N PRO A 72 11.79 -23.59 9.44
CA PRO A 72 11.70 -23.54 7.99
C PRO A 72 10.40 -24.19 7.52
N LEU A 73 9.76 -23.59 6.53
CA LEU A 73 8.52 -24.06 5.95
C LEU A 73 8.67 -24.27 4.45
N ALA A 74 7.91 -25.22 3.90
CA ALA A 74 7.63 -25.22 2.48
C ALA A 74 6.56 -24.17 2.19
N GLU A 75 6.56 -23.62 0.98
CA GLU A 75 5.60 -22.60 0.58
C GLU A 75 4.15 -23.08 0.78
N VAL A 76 3.87 -24.36 0.50
CA VAL A 76 2.55 -24.99 0.68
C VAL A 76 2.02 -24.95 2.12
N ASP A 77 2.90 -24.82 3.11
CA ASP A 77 2.55 -24.77 4.53
C ASP A 77 2.19 -23.35 5.02
N LEU A 78 2.40 -22.33 4.17
CA LEU A 78 2.03 -20.95 4.49
C LEU A 78 0.52 -20.77 4.48
N SER A 79 0.01 -20.02 5.46
CA SER A 79 -1.37 -19.52 5.42
C SER A 79 -1.58 -18.67 4.16
N ASN A 80 -2.80 -18.64 3.62
CA ASN A 80 -3.06 -17.86 2.40
C ASN A 80 -2.71 -16.37 2.56
N ALA A 81 -2.97 -15.77 3.73
CA ALA A 81 -2.60 -14.37 4.00
C ALA A 81 -1.08 -14.16 4.04
N ALA A 82 -0.34 -15.06 4.70
CA ALA A 82 1.11 -15.02 4.72
C ALA A 82 1.70 -15.21 3.31
N TRP A 83 1.16 -16.18 2.57
CA TRP A 83 1.56 -16.49 1.21
C TRP A 83 1.37 -15.29 0.28
N ILE A 84 0.19 -14.65 0.28
CA ILE A 84 -0.09 -13.43 -0.51
C ILE A 84 0.95 -12.34 -0.21
N THR A 85 1.14 -12.01 1.07
CA THR A 85 2.10 -10.98 1.49
C THR A 85 3.52 -11.27 0.99
N MET A 86 3.95 -12.54 1.08
CA MET A 86 5.30 -12.95 0.72
C MET A 86 5.50 -13.03 -0.79
N ILE A 87 4.51 -13.51 -1.55
CA ILE A 87 4.62 -13.63 -3.00
C ILE A 87 4.63 -12.25 -3.66
N ASP A 88 3.82 -11.31 -3.18
CA ASP A 88 3.81 -9.92 -3.67
C ASP A 88 5.21 -9.29 -3.56
N ALA A 89 5.81 -9.37 -2.37
CA ALA A 89 7.17 -8.87 -2.14
C ALA A 89 8.24 -9.63 -2.95
N THR A 90 8.03 -10.93 -3.21
CA THR A 90 8.96 -11.73 -4.01
C THR A 90 8.92 -11.32 -5.47
N GLU A 91 7.74 -11.14 -6.04
CA GLU A 91 7.55 -10.76 -7.43
C GLU A 91 8.11 -9.37 -7.70
N ASP A 92 7.84 -8.39 -6.82
CA ASP A 92 8.39 -7.05 -6.93
C ASP A 92 9.92 -7.05 -6.97
N LEU A 93 10.55 -7.89 -6.15
CA LEU A 93 12.01 -7.94 -6.04
C LEU A 93 12.66 -8.90 -7.03
N SER A 94 11.90 -9.77 -7.68
CA SER A 94 12.41 -10.73 -8.67
C SER A 94 13.00 -10.02 -9.90
N ALA A 95 12.37 -8.92 -10.35
CA ALA A 95 12.86 -8.08 -11.43
C ALA A 95 14.24 -7.45 -11.11
N GLU A 96 14.54 -7.29 -9.81
CA GLU A 96 15.79 -6.76 -9.29
C GLU A 96 16.81 -7.87 -8.96
N GLY A 97 16.51 -9.11 -9.36
CA GLY A 97 17.36 -10.29 -9.20
C GLY A 97 17.26 -10.98 -7.84
N PHE A 98 16.36 -10.56 -6.95
CA PHE A 98 16.23 -11.24 -5.65
C PHE A 98 15.64 -12.64 -5.79
N VAL A 99 16.18 -13.58 -5.03
CA VAL A 99 15.72 -14.97 -4.98
C VAL A 99 15.35 -15.35 -3.56
N ALA A 100 14.23 -16.05 -3.40
CA ALA A 100 13.80 -16.58 -2.10
C ALA A 100 14.81 -17.61 -1.58
N SER A 101 15.36 -17.34 -0.40
CA SER A 101 16.30 -18.22 0.30
C SER A 101 15.62 -19.12 1.33
N GLY A 102 14.37 -18.81 1.70
CA GLY A 102 13.53 -19.69 2.51
C GLY A 102 12.36 -18.96 3.17
N ASP A 103 11.37 -19.76 3.57
CA ASP A 103 10.20 -19.34 4.33
C ASP A 103 10.31 -19.85 5.76
N PHE A 104 9.91 -19.03 6.72
CA PHE A 104 10.07 -19.32 8.14
C PHE A 104 8.83 -18.92 8.94
N ARG A 105 8.57 -19.69 9.99
CA ARG A 105 7.60 -19.34 11.03
C ARG A 105 8.29 -19.20 12.39
N CYS A 106 7.90 -18.19 13.14
CA CYS A 106 8.34 -17.96 14.51
C CYS A 106 7.14 -17.65 15.42
N ASP A 107 6.91 -18.53 16.40
CA ASP A 107 5.82 -18.40 17.37
C ASP A 107 6.30 -17.74 18.69
N ASP A 108 7.62 -17.69 18.90
CA ASP A 108 8.21 -17.30 20.19
C ASP A 108 8.58 -15.82 20.29
N TRP A 109 8.64 -15.11 19.15
CA TRP A 109 9.14 -13.72 19.11
C TRP A 109 8.22 -12.78 19.91
N VAL A 110 6.92 -12.87 19.68
CA VAL A 110 5.90 -12.04 20.32
C VAL A 110 4.81 -12.95 20.89
N GLN A 111 4.62 -12.91 22.20
CA GLN A 111 3.61 -13.74 22.86
C GLN A 111 2.21 -13.43 22.30
N GLY A 112 1.53 -14.45 21.79
CA GLY A 112 0.20 -14.31 21.20
C GLY A 112 0.21 -13.87 19.74
N ALA A 113 1.37 -13.80 19.09
CA ALA A 113 1.47 -13.59 17.65
C ALA A 113 2.28 -14.70 16.97
N VAL A 114 1.98 -14.92 15.68
CA VAL A 114 2.76 -15.78 14.79
C VAL A 114 3.40 -14.86 13.75
N LEU A 115 4.73 -14.97 13.61
CA LEU A 115 5.49 -14.25 12.60
C LEU A 115 5.83 -15.21 11.46
N TRP A 116 5.40 -14.85 10.27
CA TRP A 116 5.75 -15.53 9.03
C TRP A 116 6.74 -14.67 8.27
N LEU A 117 7.85 -15.25 7.82
CA LEU A 117 8.95 -14.54 7.18
C LEU A 117 9.36 -15.20 5.87
N ARG A 118 9.67 -14.41 4.86
CA ARG A 118 10.41 -14.85 3.66
C ARG A 118 11.70 -14.07 3.56
N LEU A 119 12.82 -14.78 3.53
CA LEU A 119 14.15 -14.19 3.32
C LEU A 119 14.47 -14.20 1.82
N LEU A 120 14.81 -13.04 1.28
CA LEU A 120 15.15 -12.82 -0.11
C LEU A 120 16.59 -12.30 -0.18
N ASN A 121 17.42 -12.88 -1.05
CA ASN A 121 18.80 -12.45 -1.24
C ASN A 121 19.07 -12.14 -2.71
N PRO A 122 19.75 -11.02 -3.02
CA PRO A 122 20.21 -10.70 -4.35
C PRO A 122 21.49 -11.49 -4.71
N PRO A 123 21.80 -11.66 -6.01
CA PRO A 123 22.96 -12.43 -6.46
C PRO A 123 24.29 -11.80 -6.04
N ASP A 124 24.33 -10.47 -5.90
CA ASP A 124 25.52 -9.70 -5.51
C ASP A 124 25.85 -9.79 -4.01
N LYS A 125 24.93 -10.36 -3.21
CA LYS A 125 25.06 -10.56 -1.75
C LYS A 125 25.46 -9.28 -1.01
N THR A 126 24.95 -8.13 -1.42
CA THR A 126 25.23 -6.85 -0.74
C THR A 126 24.20 -6.49 0.34
N MET A 127 23.01 -7.07 0.28
CA MET A 127 21.95 -6.83 1.27
C MET A 127 21.05 -8.05 1.39
N SER A 128 20.27 -8.13 2.46
CA SER A 128 19.16 -9.08 2.58
C SER A 128 17.84 -8.33 2.62
N ALA A 129 16.81 -8.87 1.97
CA ALA A 129 15.44 -8.42 2.08
C ALA A 129 14.63 -9.43 2.90
N LEU A 130 13.77 -8.93 3.78
CA LEU A 130 12.89 -9.72 4.63
C LEU A 130 11.46 -9.24 4.41
N ALA A 131 10.61 -10.10 3.86
CA ALA A 131 9.16 -9.88 3.85
C ALA A 131 8.56 -10.56 5.09
N ALA A 132 7.70 -9.86 5.81
CA ALA A 132 7.17 -10.31 7.08
C ALA A 132 5.65 -10.11 7.15
N HIS A 133 4.95 -11.13 7.64
CA HIS A 133 3.53 -11.11 7.95
C HIS A 133 3.32 -11.49 9.42
N VAL A 134 2.57 -10.66 10.17
CA VAL A 134 2.34 -10.83 11.60
C VAL A 134 0.86 -11.08 11.87
N GLU A 135 0.56 -12.24 12.44
CA GLU A 135 -0.78 -12.64 12.86
C GLU A 135 -0.91 -12.56 14.39
N ILE A 136 -1.77 -11.69 14.90
CA ILE A 136 -2.00 -11.55 16.35
C ILE A 136 -3.28 -12.28 16.75
N LYS A 137 -3.17 -13.29 17.62
CA LYS A 137 -4.30 -14.11 18.06
C LYS A 137 -5.33 -13.28 18.82
N GLY A 138 -6.61 -13.42 18.44
CA GLY A 138 -7.75 -12.87 19.18
C GLY A 138 -7.94 -11.36 19.10
N SER A 139 -7.23 -10.66 18.20
CA SER A 139 -7.42 -9.22 18.00
C SER A 139 -8.22 -8.94 16.73
N ALA A 140 -9.18 -8.03 16.81
CA ALA A 140 -9.87 -7.46 15.63
C ALA A 140 -8.99 -6.42 14.89
N ARG A 141 -7.70 -6.31 15.24
CA ARG A 141 -6.79 -5.36 14.59
C ARG A 141 -6.37 -5.91 13.22
N PRO A 142 -6.16 -5.03 12.24
CA PRO A 142 -5.72 -5.45 10.92
C PRO A 142 -4.39 -6.21 11.00
N MET A 143 -4.28 -7.19 10.10
CA MET A 143 -3.04 -7.90 9.78
C MET A 143 -1.91 -6.90 9.53
N ARG A 144 -0.67 -7.27 9.86
CA ARG A 144 0.48 -6.38 9.69
C ARG A 144 1.50 -7.04 8.78
N GLN A 145 1.90 -6.29 7.77
CA GLN A 145 2.91 -6.69 6.81
C GLN A 145 3.97 -5.62 6.68
N PHE A 146 5.22 -6.02 6.44
CA PHE A 146 6.29 -5.10 6.10
C PHE A 146 7.40 -5.80 5.32
N VAL A 147 8.17 -5.00 4.60
CA VAL A 147 9.42 -5.38 3.96
C VAL A 147 10.55 -4.62 4.63
N GLN A 148 11.67 -5.30 4.86
CA GLN A 148 12.88 -4.73 5.43
C GLN A 148 14.10 -5.10 4.59
N PHE A 149 14.86 -4.10 4.18
CA PHE A 149 16.20 -4.27 3.65
C PHE A 149 17.23 -4.07 4.75
N SER A 150 18.25 -4.91 4.78
CA SER A 150 19.33 -4.85 5.75
C SER A 150 20.68 -4.99 5.05
N THR A 151 21.58 -4.05 5.30
CA THR A 151 22.98 -4.08 4.85
C THR A 151 23.89 -4.00 6.07
N GLU A 152 24.83 -4.94 6.19
CA GLU A 152 25.88 -4.90 7.21
C GLU A 152 27.19 -4.45 6.59
N PHE A 153 27.88 -3.53 7.27
CA PHE A 153 29.17 -3.01 6.84
C PHE A 153 30.31 -3.79 7.52
N ASP A 154 31.54 -3.65 7.02
CA ASP A 154 32.72 -4.34 7.58
C ASP A 154 33.04 -3.92 9.02
N ASP A 155 32.61 -2.72 9.43
CA ASP A 155 32.69 -2.24 10.82
C ASP A 155 31.65 -2.88 11.77
N GLY A 156 30.84 -3.81 11.25
CA GLY A 156 29.78 -4.50 11.96
C GLY A 156 28.53 -3.65 12.20
N ARG A 157 28.48 -2.39 11.75
CA ARG A 157 27.25 -1.60 11.82
C ARG A 157 26.26 -2.09 10.78
N VAL A 158 24.97 -1.94 11.08
CA VAL A 158 23.88 -2.39 10.23
C VAL A 158 23.00 -1.20 9.90
N LEU A 159 22.70 -1.02 8.62
CA LEU A 159 21.67 -0.12 8.15
C LEU A 159 20.45 -0.93 7.75
N THR A 160 19.27 -0.56 8.26
CA THR A 160 18.01 -1.16 7.86
C THR A 160 17.02 -0.12 7.40
N THR A 161 16.38 -0.39 6.27
CA THR A 161 15.27 0.42 5.74
C THR A 161 14.02 -0.45 5.70
N ASN A 162 12.91 0.02 6.29
CA ASN A 162 11.65 -0.73 6.30
C ASN A 162 10.41 0.16 6.23
N ASN A 163 9.29 -0.44 5.87
CA ASN A 163 7.98 0.21 5.83
C ASN A 163 7.05 -0.23 6.98
N PHE A 164 7.62 -0.62 8.13
CA PHE A 164 6.84 -1.08 9.27
C PHE A 164 5.90 0.04 9.75
N ASP A 165 4.63 -0.28 9.92
CA ASP A 165 3.54 0.69 10.15
C ASP A 165 3.40 1.13 11.61
N LEU A 166 4.35 0.75 12.48
CA LEU A 166 4.28 0.98 13.92
C LEU A 166 5.59 1.40 14.54
N PRO A 167 5.52 2.22 15.60
CA PRO A 167 6.72 2.55 16.34
C PRO A 167 7.27 1.30 17.04
N TYR A 168 8.58 1.11 16.92
CA TYR A 168 9.30 0.11 17.71
C TYR A 168 9.11 0.39 19.21
N SER A 169 8.74 -0.64 19.97
CA SER A 169 8.59 -0.54 21.43
C SER A 169 9.92 -0.28 22.14
N LEU A 170 11.01 -0.83 21.59
CA LEU A 170 12.37 -0.72 22.12
C LEU A 170 13.23 0.13 21.16
N PRO A 171 14.23 0.86 21.69
CA PRO A 171 15.13 1.62 20.82
C PRO A 171 15.99 0.70 19.96
N ALA A 172 16.53 1.24 18.87
CA ALA A 172 17.55 0.56 18.10
C ALA A 172 18.86 0.47 18.92
N PRO A 173 19.56 -0.67 18.92
CA PRO A 173 20.93 -0.77 19.40
C PRO A 173 21.88 0.21 18.71
N SER A 174 23.00 0.57 19.35
CA SER A 174 23.97 1.54 18.83
C SER A 174 24.62 1.15 17.50
N TYR A 175 24.72 -0.16 17.21
CA TYR A 175 25.25 -0.66 15.94
C TYR A 175 24.23 -0.59 14.79
N LEU A 176 22.94 -0.37 15.09
CA LEU A 176 21.83 -0.50 14.16
C LEU A 176 21.19 0.87 13.86
N ALA A 177 21.33 1.33 12.63
CA ALA A 177 20.61 2.48 12.11
C ALA A 177 19.31 2.02 11.44
N ARG A 178 18.16 2.51 11.92
CA ARG A 178 16.84 2.21 11.35
C ARG A 178 16.27 3.42 10.62
N VAL A 179 15.93 3.21 9.36
CA VAL A 179 15.19 4.15 8.51
C VAL A 179 13.80 3.56 8.32
N GLN A 180 12.78 4.20 8.90
CA GLN A 180 11.41 3.72 8.92
C GLN A 180 10.53 4.65 8.07
N LEU A 181 10.00 4.13 6.97
CA LEU A 181 9.28 4.86 5.93
C LEU A 181 7.90 4.25 5.74
N LYS A 182 6.97 4.61 6.61
CA LYS A 182 5.66 3.93 6.71
C LYS A 182 4.78 4.09 5.47
N ASP A 183 5.01 5.15 4.69
CA ASP A 183 4.15 5.52 3.54
C ASP A 183 4.70 4.98 2.22
N ILE A 184 5.85 4.29 2.25
CA ILE A 184 6.48 3.67 1.09
C ILE A 184 6.18 2.18 1.14
N TRP A 185 5.07 1.79 0.53
CA TRP A 185 4.59 0.41 0.60
C TRP A 185 5.23 -0.50 -0.47
N ASP A 186 5.63 0.04 -1.63
CA ASP A 186 6.24 -0.72 -2.72
C ASP A 186 7.68 -1.17 -2.37
N PRO A 187 8.00 -2.48 -2.45
CA PRO A 187 9.33 -3.01 -2.13
C PRO A 187 10.46 -2.49 -3.03
N ARG A 188 10.22 -2.23 -4.32
CA ARG A 188 11.24 -1.72 -5.25
C ARG A 188 11.57 -0.27 -4.94
N ALA A 189 10.58 0.56 -4.66
CA ALA A 189 10.77 1.93 -4.20
C ALA A 189 11.62 1.98 -2.91
N LEU A 190 11.31 1.12 -1.96
CA LEU A 190 12.08 0.99 -0.72
C LEU A 190 13.52 0.50 -0.96
N LEU A 191 13.72 -0.41 -1.93
CA LEU A 191 15.04 -0.88 -2.36
C LEU A 191 15.88 0.25 -2.98
N VAL A 192 15.29 1.09 -3.84
CA VAL A 192 15.97 2.24 -4.45
C VAL A 192 16.50 3.17 -3.38
N LEU A 193 15.68 3.52 -2.39
CA LEU A 193 16.10 4.35 -1.26
C LEU A 193 17.18 3.68 -0.40
N HIS A 194 17.06 2.37 -0.17
CA HIS A 194 18.08 1.63 0.59
C HIS A 194 19.42 1.60 -0.15
N ARG A 195 19.44 1.24 -1.45
CA ARG A 195 20.65 1.23 -2.30
C ARG A 195 21.27 2.62 -2.38
N GLY A 196 20.46 3.65 -2.63
CA GLY A 196 20.92 5.04 -2.66
C GLY A 196 21.58 5.46 -1.35
N LEU A 197 20.98 5.10 -0.21
CA LEU A 197 21.53 5.43 1.10
C LEU A 197 22.83 4.67 1.37
N VAL A 198 22.89 3.36 1.09
CA VAL A 198 24.12 2.56 1.21
C VAL A 198 25.24 3.15 0.34
N ALA A 199 24.95 3.49 -0.91
CA ALA A 199 25.91 4.09 -1.83
C ALA A 199 26.43 5.45 -1.32
N SER A 200 25.55 6.30 -0.80
CA SER A 200 25.90 7.62 -0.28
C SER A 200 26.82 7.58 0.95
N LEU A 201 26.84 6.45 1.69
CA LEU A 201 27.72 6.26 2.84
C LEU A 201 29.16 5.91 2.43
N GLY A 202 29.38 5.42 1.21
CA GLY A 202 30.70 5.08 0.68
C GLY A 202 31.45 4.01 1.48
N LYS A 203 30.73 3.20 2.28
CA LYS A 203 31.31 2.16 3.14
C LYS A 203 31.31 0.80 2.45
N SER A 204 32.32 -0.01 2.75
CA SER A 204 32.39 -1.40 2.31
C SER A 204 31.39 -2.28 3.06
N VAL A 205 30.79 -3.20 2.31
CA VAL A 205 29.71 -4.08 2.77
C VAL A 205 30.28 -5.46 3.09
N ASN A 206 29.85 -6.01 4.22
CA ASN A 206 30.23 -7.36 4.65
C ASN A 206 29.43 -8.42 3.89
N ARG A 207 30.04 -8.92 2.81
CA ARG A 207 29.44 -9.96 1.95
C ARG A 207 29.49 -11.36 2.55
N ASP A 208 30.46 -11.62 3.42
CA ASP A 208 30.66 -12.95 4.02
C ASP A 208 29.47 -13.34 4.89
N LYS A 209 28.92 -12.39 5.64
CA LYS A 209 27.74 -12.64 6.46
C LYS A 209 26.49 -12.96 5.64
N LEU A 210 26.33 -12.33 4.48
CA LEU A 210 25.22 -12.63 3.56
C LEU A 210 25.43 -13.95 2.83
N ALA A 211 26.68 -14.34 2.55
CA ALA A 211 26.98 -15.68 2.05
C ALA A 211 26.56 -16.76 3.06
N GLN A 212 26.72 -16.53 4.37
CA GLN A 212 26.22 -17.43 5.41
C GLN A 212 24.69 -17.52 5.42
N ALA A 213 23.98 -16.42 5.14
CA ALA A 213 22.53 -16.40 5.07
C ALA A 213 21.98 -17.32 3.98
N VAL A 214 22.69 -17.48 2.86
CA VAL A 214 22.30 -18.40 1.77
C VAL A 214 22.41 -19.87 2.21
N HIS A 215 23.44 -20.22 2.99
CA HIS A 215 23.67 -21.60 3.41
C HIS A 215 22.87 -22.01 4.66
N ALA A 216 22.58 -21.08 5.56
CA ALA A 216 21.89 -21.35 6.81
C ALA A 216 20.94 -20.19 7.19
N PRO A 217 19.84 -19.98 6.43
CA PRO A 217 18.98 -18.80 6.57
C PRO A 217 18.27 -18.73 7.93
N ALA A 218 17.78 -19.84 8.46
CA ALA A 218 17.17 -19.87 9.81
C ALA A 218 18.18 -19.49 10.91
N ARG A 219 19.44 -19.93 10.77
CA ARG A 219 20.52 -19.60 11.72
C ARG A 219 20.86 -18.10 11.63
N PHE A 220 20.97 -17.57 10.41
CA PHE A 220 21.21 -16.14 10.18
C PHE A 220 20.13 -15.27 10.84
N LEU A 221 18.85 -15.61 10.69
CA LEU A 221 17.74 -14.91 11.36
C LEU A 221 17.85 -15.00 12.88
N ALA A 222 18.14 -16.19 13.42
CA ALA A 222 18.31 -16.41 14.86
C ALA A 222 19.49 -15.63 15.45
N GLU A 223 20.62 -15.57 14.75
CA GLU A 223 21.82 -14.84 15.17
C GLU A 223 21.60 -13.32 15.14
N ASN A 224 20.95 -12.79 14.11
CA ASN A 224 20.61 -11.37 14.04
C ASN A 224 19.65 -10.96 15.17
N TYR A 225 18.62 -11.78 15.44
CA TYR A 225 17.74 -11.58 16.58
C TYR A 225 18.52 -11.62 17.91
N GLN A 226 19.35 -12.64 18.10
CA GLN A 226 20.15 -12.81 19.33
C GLN A 226 21.08 -11.61 19.55
N ARG A 227 21.73 -11.10 18.51
CA ARG A 227 22.59 -9.91 18.56
C ARG A 227 21.80 -8.67 19.01
N GLU A 228 20.59 -8.46 18.50
CA GLU A 228 19.72 -7.36 18.92
C GLU A 228 19.31 -7.52 20.40
N ILE A 229 18.86 -8.71 20.81
CA ILE A 229 18.48 -8.98 22.21
C ILE A 229 19.67 -8.76 23.15
N GLN A 230 20.86 -9.22 22.79
CA GLN A 230 22.06 -9.06 23.61
C GLN A 230 22.42 -7.58 23.79
N ALA A 231 22.39 -6.77 22.73
CA ALA A 231 22.64 -5.33 22.85
C ALA A 231 21.56 -4.61 23.69
N LEU A 232 20.31 -5.09 23.66
CA LEU A 232 19.23 -4.58 24.51
C LEU A 232 19.39 -4.98 26.00
N ILE A 233 20.03 -6.12 26.28
CA ILE A 233 20.44 -6.49 27.64
C ILE A 233 21.55 -5.56 28.13
N GLU A 234 22.59 -5.36 27.32
CA GLU A 234 23.75 -4.53 27.64
C GLU A 234 23.38 -3.07 27.89
N SER A 235 22.46 -2.53 27.08
CA SER A 235 21.89 -1.18 27.27
C SER A 235 20.84 -1.11 28.39
N GLY A 236 20.54 -2.23 29.07
CA GLY A 236 19.71 -2.27 30.26
C GLY A 236 18.20 -2.27 30.03
N TRP A 237 17.71 -2.43 28.80
CA TRP A 237 16.28 -2.52 28.48
C TRP A 237 15.71 -3.89 28.86
N LEU A 238 16.51 -4.93 28.65
CA LEU A 238 16.17 -6.32 28.97
C LEU A 238 16.95 -6.81 30.19
N LYS A 239 16.41 -7.84 30.85
CA LYS A 239 17.07 -8.57 31.94
C LYS A 239 16.99 -10.07 31.66
N PRO A 240 18.12 -10.81 31.69
CA PRO A 240 18.09 -12.26 31.63
C PRO A 240 17.36 -12.84 32.85
N THR A 241 16.62 -13.91 32.64
CA THR A 241 15.95 -14.64 33.71
C THR A 241 16.87 -15.72 34.28
N SER A 242 16.56 -16.22 35.49
CA SER A 242 17.30 -17.33 36.11
C SER A 242 17.19 -18.64 35.31
N TYR A 243 16.18 -18.77 34.46
CA TYR A 243 16.10 -19.84 33.47
C TYR A 243 16.99 -19.48 32.28
N GLN A 244 17.99 -20.32 32.04
CA GLN A 244 18.93 -20.17 30.92
C GLN A 244 18.12 -20.05 29.61
N ARG A 245 18.43 -19.02 28.80
CA ARG A 245 17.82 -18.70 27.48
C ARG A 245 16.51 -17.92 27.43
N GLN A 246 16.09 -17.26 28.52
CA GLN A 246 14.95 -16.33 28.44
C GLN A 246 15.29 -14.95 29.00
N VAL A 247 14.69 -13.92 28.41
CA VAL A 247 14.82 -12.51 28.79
C VAL A 247 13.46 -11.90 29.08
N ARG A 248 13.45 -10.84 29.90
CA ARG A 248 12.25 -10.06 30.21
C ARG A 248 12.54 -8.58 30.13
N LEU A 249 11.51 -7.80 29.84
CA LEU A 249 11.55 -6.34 29.95
C LEU A 249 11.79 -5.93 31.41
N ARG A 250 12.62 -4.90 31.61
CA ARG A 250 12.60 -4.14 32.86
C ARG A 250 11.29 -3.37 32.98
N LEU A 251 10.88 -3.05 34.21
CA LEU A 251 9.60 -2.36 34.44
C LEU A 251 9.51 -1.02 33.68
N TRP A 252 10.57 -0.21 33.76
CA TRP A 252 10.62 1.06 33.06
C TRP A 252 10.60 0.87 31.53
N ALA A 253 11.29 -0.15 31.00
CA ALA A 253 11.28 -0.49 29.58
C ALA A 253 9.88 -0.92 29.11
N ALA A 254 9.15 -1.68 29.93
CA ALA A 254 7.76 -2.03 29.68
C ALA A 254 6.85 -0.78 29.68
N VAL A 255 7.00 0.12 30.65
CA VAL A 255 6.24 1.38 30.70
C VAL A 255 6.51 2.24 29.45
N VAL A 256 7.79 2.46 29.10
CA VAL A 256 8.17 3.22 27.91
C VAL A 256 7.64 2.56 26.64
N GLY A 257 7.75 1.23 26.53
CA GLY A 257 7.24 0.46 25.39
C GLY A 257 5.73 0.60 25.21
N VAL A 258 4.95 0.53 26.30
CA VAL A 258 3.50 0.74 26.26
C VAL A 258 3.17 2.14 25.77
N TRP A 259 3.80 3.17 26.34
CA TRP A 259 3.50 4.56 25.95
C TRP A 259 3.91 4.87 24.51
N ARG A 260 4.97 4.24 24.00
CA ARG A 260 5.35 4.35 22.57
C ARG A 260 4.34 3.69 21.64
N GLN A 261 3.64 2.65 22.07
CA GLN A 261 2.69 1.90 21.24
C GLN A 261 1.21 2.21 21.51
N ALA A 262 0.90 2.97 22.57
CA ALA A 262 -0.46 3.36 22.91
C ALA A 262 -0.92 4.54 22.06
N TRP A 263 -2.17 4.49 21.60
CA TRP A 263 -2.83 5.65 21.00
C TRP A 263 -3.06 6.73 22.09
N PRO A 264 -2.86 8.03 21.81
CA PRO A 264 -2.49 8.63 20.52
C PRO A 264 -0.97 8.76 20.28
N LEU A 265 -0.15 8.49 21.29
CA LEU A 265 1.31 8.69 21.23
C LEU A 265 2.00 7.85 20.16
N ALA A 266 1.49 6.66 19.86
CA ALA A 266 2.01 5.82 18.79
C ALA A 266 2.04 6.54 17.43
N ILE A 267 1.00 7.32 17.12
CA ILE A 267 0.93 8.09 15.87
C ILE A 267 2.00 9.18 15.87
N LEU A 268 2.20 9.86 17.00
CA LEU A 268 3.21 10.91 17.14
C LEU A 268 4.63 10.34 17.02
N HIS A 269 4.91 9.21 17.67
CA HIS A 269 6.21 8.54 17.57
C HIS A 269 6.49 8.05 16.15
N LEU A 270 5.50 7.44 15.51
CA LEU A 270 5.64 6.96 14.14
C LEU A 270 5.89 8.12 13.16
N ARG A 271 5.12 9.21 13.25
CA ARG A 271 5.35 10.42 12.45
C ARG A 271 6.71 11.07 12.72
N ALA A 272 7.18 11.03 13.96
CA ALA A 272 8.50 11.56 14.31
C ALA A 272 9.64 10.70 13.71
N ALA A 273 9.50 9.36 13.76
CA ALA A 273 10.45 8.43 13.16
C ALA A 273 10.48 8.57 11.62
N ASP A 274 9.31 8.68 11.00
CA ASP A 274 9.19 8.89 9.55
C ASP A 274 9.84 10.22 9.12
N ARG A 275 9.51 11.34 9.78
CA ARG A 275 10.15 12.64 9.50
C ARG A 275 11.66 12.62 9.71
N HIS A 276 12.14 11.91 10.74
CA HIS A 276 13.57 11.76 10.97
C HIS A 276 14.23 10.99 9.82
N SER A 277 13.61 9.91 9.37
CA SER A 277 14.06 9.08 8.25
C SER A 277 14.10 9.88 6.94
N ARG A 278 13.03 10.63 6.61
CA ARG A 278 13.00 11.51 5.43
C ARG A 278 14.06 12.60 5.48
N ARG A 279 14.27 13.24 6.63
CA ARG A 279 15.37 14.23 6.80
C ARG A 279 16.74 13.60 6.63
N LEU A 280 16.93 12.35 7.07
CA LEU A 280 18.18 11.63 6.86
C LEU A 280 18.39 11.36 5.37
N LEU A 281 17.39 10.85 4.66
CA LEU A 281 17.44 10.60 3.22
C LEU A 281 17.75 11.87 2.42
N ALA A 282 17.08 12.99 2.73
CA ALA A 282 17.30 14.28 2.07
C ALA A 282 18.74 14.79 2.24
N LYS A 283 19.39 14.55 3.40
CA LYS A 283 20.83 14.88 3.59
C LYS A 283 21.76 14.10 2.67
N HIS A 284 21.30 12.95 2.18
CA HIS A 284 22.02 12.10 1.23
C HIS A 284 21.52 12.28 -0.20
N GLY A 285 20.71 13.32 -0.48
CA GLY A 285 20.21 13.63 -1.82
C GLY A 285 19.11 12.69 -2.32
N LEU A 286 18.44 11.98 -1.43
CA LEU A 286 17.35 11.06 -1.75
C LEU A 286 16.02 11.71 -1.34
N ASP A 287 15.11 11.88 -2.30
CA ASP A 287 13.75 12.31 -2.02
C ASP A 287 12.85 11.09 -1.80
N ALA A 288 12.20 11.04 -0.65
CA ALA A 288 11.27 9.97 -0.29
C ALA A 288 9.83 10.26 -0.74
N GLU A 289 9.51 11.52 -1.07
CA GLU A 289 8.16 11.90 -1.51
C GLU A 289 7.86 11.34 -2.90
N ASP A 290 8.86 11.23 -3.78
CA ASP A 290 8.76 10.61 -5.12
C ASP A 290 8.29 9.14 -5.07
N PHE A 291 8.40 8.50 -3.91
CA PHE A 291 8.11 7.09 -3.67
C PHE A 291 6.90 6.86 -2.76
N ALA A 292 6.20 7.92 -2.36
CA ALA A 292 4.99 7.84 -1.56
C ALA A 292 3.74 7.99 -2.45
N GLY A 293 2.63 7.39 -2.05
CA GLY A 293 1.34 7.53 -2.73
C GLY A 293 0.76 6.23 -3.26
N GLY A 294 -0.10 6.35 -4.28
CA GLY A 294 -0.74 5.21 -4.94
C GLY A 294 0.21 4.52 -5.92
N ALA A 295 -0.15 3.31 -6.36
CA ALA A 295 0.70 2.56 -7.29
C ALA A 295 1.00 3.32 -8.59
N THR A 296 -0.03 3.98 -9.13
CA THR A 296 0.02 4.78 -10.35
C THR A 296 0.90 6.03 -10.25
N THR A 297 1.22 6.50 -9.04
CA THR A 297 2.08 7.68 -8.84
C THR A 297 3.53 7.33 -8.56
N ILE A 298 3.81 6.09 -8.15
CA ILE A 298 5.16 5.66 -7.79
C ILE A 298 5.85 5.11 -9.04
N VAL A 299 6.91 5.76 -9.50
CA VAL A 299 7.72 5.28 -10.63
C VAL A 299 8.83 4.36 -10.11
N VAL A 300 8.79 3.08 -10.51
CA VAL A 300 9.74 2.05 -10.06
C VAL A 300 10.88 1.82 -11.05
N SER A 301 10.68 2.15 -12.32
CA SER A 301 11.68 1.97 -13.37
C SER A 301 11.60 3.12 -14.38
N ARG A 302 12.75 3.63 -14.83
CA ARG A 302 12.86 4.64 -15.90
C ARG A 302 13.88 4.19 -16.93
N GLN A 303 13.54 4.32 -18.21
CA GLN A 303 14.39 3.99 -19.35
C GLN A 303 14.37 5.15 -20.35
N ALA A 304 15.48 5.34 -21.08
CA ALA A 304 15.53 6.30 -22.17
C ALA A 304 14.74 5.77 -23.37
N LEU A 305 13.97 6.65 -24.02
CA LEU A 305 13.26 6.32 -25.24
C LEU A 305 14.25 6.14 -26.40
N PRO A 306 14.09 5.13 -27.28
CA PRO A 306 14.94 4.99 -28.46
C PRO A 306 14.88 6.22 -29.37
N ALA A 307 16.03 6.72 -29.82
CA ALA A 307 16.18 7.96 -30.58
C ALA A 307 15.47 8.02 -31.96
N THR A 308 14.88 6.90 -32.41
CA THR A 308 14.19 6.77 -33.70
C THR A 308 12.74 7.27 -33.70
N VAL A 309 12.18 7.65 -32.55
CA VAL A 309 10.76 8.00 -32.43
C VAL A 309 10.58 9.52 -32.57
N LYS A 310 9.99 9.97 -33.68
CA LYS A 310 9.86 11.41 -34.02
C LYS A 310 8.44 11.97 -33.91
N THR A 311 7.43 11.11 -33.94
CA THR A 311 6.01 11.46 -33.77
C THR A 311 5.32 10.27 -33.13
N LEU A 312 4.61 10.46 -32.02
CA LEU A 312 4.00 9.39 -31.25
C LEU A 312 2.47 9.53 -31.28
N GLU A 313 1.83 8.73 -32.12
CA GLU A 313 0.40 8.43 -32.02
C GLU A 313 0.17 7.39 -30.91
N ALA A 314 -1.04 7.30 -30.35
CA ALA A 314 -1.32 6.43 -29.21
C ALA A 314 -1.04 4.96 -29.54
N PHE A 315 -1.36 4.50 -30.74
CA PHE A 315 -1.12 3.11 -31.15
C PHE A 315 0.36 2.86 -31.47
N SER A 316 1.03 3.82 -32.09
CA SER A 316 2.47 3.73 -32.34
C SER A 316 3.29 3.66 -31.04
N GLY A 317 2.84 4.36 -29.99
CA GLY A 317 3.47 4.29 -28.67
C GLY A 317 3.23 2.96 -27.98
N TYR A 318 2.06 2.35 -28.16
CA TYR A 318 1.80 1.01 -27.64
C TYR A 318 2.79 -0.02 -28.21
N GLU A 319 3.09 0.04 -29.52
CA GLU A 319 4.07 -0.85 -30.13
C GLU A 319 5.47 -0.69 -29.53
N GLN A 320 5.85 0.51 -29.08
CA GLN A 320 7.13 0.75 -28.41
C GLN A 320 7.17 0.13 -27.01
N ILE A 321 6.06 0.19 -26.27
CA ILE A 321 6.03 -0.25 -24.88
C ILE A 321 5.61 -1.71 -24.70
N ARG A 322 5.09 -2.38 -25.74
CA ARG A 322 4.59 -3.76 -25.64
C ARG A 322 5.63 -4.73 -25.08
N SER A 323 6.88 -4.61 -25.51
CA SER A 323 7.97 -5.45 -24.98
C SER A 323 8.23 -5.18 -23.50
N LEU A 324 8.13 -3.91 -23.07
CA LEU A 324 8.32 -3.53 -21.68
C LEU A 324 7.17 -4.04 -20.81
N ALA A 325 5.93 -3.95 -21.29
CA ALA A 325 4.76 -4.53 -20.62
C ALA A 325 4.92 -6.04 -20.41
N SER A 326 5.31 -6.79 -21.45
CA SER A 326 5.53 -8.25 -21.34
C SER A 326 6.73 -8.64 -20.46
N GLN A 327 7.73 -7.76 -20.31
CA GLN A 327 8.85 -7.96 -19.39
C GLN A 327 8.44 -7.70 -17.94
N THR A 328 7.59 -6.71 -17.70
CA THR A 328 7.05 -6.40 -16.37
C THR A 328 6.09 -7.50 -15.91
N ASP A 329 5.16 -7.92 -16.77
CA ASP A 329 4.27 -9.05 -16.53
C ASP A 329 3.92 -9.73 -17.86
N PRO A 330 4.31 -11.00 -18.07
CA PRO A 330 4.00 -11.76 -19.29
C PRO A 330 2.50 -11.92 -19.58
N ARG A 331 1.63 -11.76 -18.58
CA ARG A 331 0.17 -11.87 -18.69
C ARG A 331 -0.54 -10.53 -18.77
N ALA A 332 0.21 -9.42 -18.80
CA ALA A 332 -0.35 -8.09 -18.93
C ALA A 332 -1.16 -7.95 -20.23
N VAL A 333 -2.38 -7.48 -20.07
CA VAL A 333 -3.25 -7.05 -21.17
C VAL A 333 -3.55 -5.56 -21.02
N LEU A 334 -3.56 -4.85 -22.13
CA LEU A 334 -3.91 -3.43 -22.16
C LEU A 334 -5.39 -3.25 -21.80
N GLU A 335 -5.67 -2.37 -20.85
CA GLU A 335 -7.03 -2.01 -20.42
C GLU A 335 -7.44 -0.64 -20.96
N ALA A 336 -6.55 0.34 -20.86
CA ALA A 336 -6.84 1.72 -21.23
C ALA A 336 -5.58 2.46 -21.70
N ILE A 337 -5.79 3.53 -22.46
CA ILE A 337 -4.77 4.51 -22.82
C ILE A 337 -5.28 5.87 -22.38
N VAL A 338 -4.44 6.68 -21.73
CA VAL A 338 -4.72 8.08 -21.40
C VAL A 338 -3.60 8.92 -22.01
N VAL A 339 -3.97 10.00 -22.69
CA VAL A 339 -3.03 10.91 -23.33
C VAL A 339 -3.28 12.30 -22.81
N GLU A 340 -2.26 12.91 -22.21
CA GLU A 340 -2.24 14.31 -21.85
C GLU A 340 -1.85 15.15 -23.08
N LEU A 341 -2.61 16.21 -23.33
CA LEU A 341 -2.49 17.04 -24.52
C LEU A 341 -2.01 18.45 -24.14
N ASP A 342 -0.93 18.93 -24.77
CA ASP A 342 -0.49 20.32 -24.64
C ASP A 342 -0.92 21.10 -25.91
N GLU A 343 -1.93 21.94 -25.75
CA GLU A 343 -2.39 22.82 -26.82
C GLU A 343 -1.60 24.13 -26.81
N ARG A 344 -0.40 24.12 -27.38
CA ARG A 344 0.37 25.35 -27.64
C ARG A 344 -0.19 26.05 -28.89
N THR A 345 -0.38 27.35 -28.78
CA THR A 345 -1.06 28.21 -29.76
C THR A 345 -0.51 28.20 -31.19
N ASP A 346 0.72 27.71 -31.41
CA ASP A 346 1.41 27.78 -32.71
C ASP A 346 1.86 26.42 -33.28
N HIS A 347 1.53 25.29 -32.64
CA HIS A 347 1.95 23.95 -33.07
C HIS A 347 0.78 22.96 -33.16
N PRO A 348 0.90 21.89 -33.98
CA PRO A 348 -0.07 20.79 -33.93
C PRO A 348 -0.15 20.24 -32.50
N LEU A 349 -1.34 19.79 -32.07
CA LEU A 349 -1.55 19.12 -30.78
C LEU A 349 -0.56 17.96 -30.65
N LEU A 350 0.39 18.11 -29.73
CA LEU A 350 1.38 17.07 -29.45
C LEU A 350 1.02 16.41 -28.12
N PRO A 351 1.07 15.07 -28.04
CA PRO A 351 0.90 14.38 -26.77
C PRO A 351 2.08 14.71 -25.85
N GLN A 352 1.77 15.12 -24.63
CA GLN A 352 2.75 15.46 -23.60
C GLN A 352 3.19 14.21 -22.84
N GLU A 353 2.24 13.39 -22.41
CA GLU A 353 2.46 12.09 -21.76
C GLU A 353 1.41 11.11 -22.29
N LEU A 354 1.84 9.89 -22.63
CA LEU A 354 0.95 8.77 -22.90
C LEU A 354 1.07 7.76 -21.77
N ARG A 355 -0.04 7.47 -21.10
CA ARG A 355 -0.18 6.47 -20.05
C ARG A 355 -0.93 5.26 -20.60
N TYR A 356 -0.31 4.09 -20.48
CA TYR A 356 -0.89 2.81 -20.87
C TYR A 356 -1.14 1.98 -19.62
N SER A 357 -2.40 1.70 -19.34
CA SER A 357 -2.80 0.92 -18.16
C SER A 357 -2.95 -0.54 -18.52
N PHE A 358 -2.26 -1.39 -17.76
CA PHE A 358 -2.24 -2.83 -17.94
C PHE A 358 -2.89 -3.52 -16.75
N ARG A 359 -3.59 -4.62 -17.03
CA ARG A 359 -4.07 -5.55 -16.01
C ARG A 359 -3.63 -6.97 -16.34
N SER A 360 -3.51 -7.79 -15.31
CA SER A 360 -3.34 -9.23 -15.44
C SER A 360 -4.03 -9.95 -14.29
N TYR A 361 -4.14 -11.26 -14.42
CA TYR A 361 -4.62 -12.10 -13.32
C TYR A 361 -3.95 -13.48 -13.33
N GLU A 362 -3.92 -14.08 -12.14
CA GLU A 362 -3.44 -15.44 -11.94
C GLU A 362 -4.36 -16.20 -10.98
N ASP A 363 -4.79 -17.38 -11.40
CA ASP A 363 -5.60 -18.29 -10.60
C ASP A 363 -4.71 -19.35 -9.93
N HIS A 364 -4.79 -19.46 -8.60
CA HIS A 364 -4.12 -20.49 -7.79
C HIS A 364 -5.13 -21.49 -7.23
N PRO A 365 -5.50 -22.54 -7.99
CA PRO A 365 -6.57 -23.45 -7.61
C PRO A 365 -6.27 -24.25 -6.34
N GLN A 366 -4.99 -24.53 -6.04
CA GLN A 366 -4.63 -25.23 -4.80
C GLN A 366 -4.89 -24.40 -3.53
N ARG A 367 -4.98 -23.07 -3.67
CA ARG A 367 -5.23 -22.13 -2.57
C ARG A 367 -6.61 -21.50 -2.61
N TRP A 368 -7.35 -21.70 -3.71
CA TRP A 368 -8.59 -20.99 -4.05
C TRP A 368 -8.43 -19.46 -3.97
N VAL A 369 -7.29 -18.98 -4.47
CA VAL A 369 -6.96 -17.55 -4.53
C VAL A 369 -6.79 -17.15 -5.99
N ARG A 370 -7.43 -16.06 -6.38
CA ARG A 370 -7.14 -15.33 -7.61
C ARG A 370 -6.41 -14.05 -7.25
N ARG A 371 -5.33 -13.77 -7.97
CA ARG A 371 -4.55 -12.55 -7.86
C ARG A 371 -4.81 -11.68 -9.07
N LEU A 372 -5.01 -10.39 -8.85
CA LEU A 372 -5.21 -9.36 -9.86
C LEU A 372 -4.07 -8.37 -9.74
N CYS A 373 -3.44 -8.02 -10.86
CA CYS A 373 -2.36 -7.06 -10.88
C CYS A 373 -2.71 -5.92 -11.84
N SER A 374 -2.34 -4.69 -11.50
CA SER A 374 -2.42 -3.54 -12.39
C SER A 374 -1.19 -2.65 -12.27
N PHE A 375 -0.76 -2.07 -13.39
CA PHE A 375 0.34 -1.12 -13.45
C PHE A 375 0.21 -0.25 -14.70
N ASP A 376 0.89 0.88 -14.69
CA ASP A 376 0.95 1.80 -15.82
C ASP A 376 2.36 1.86 -16.42
N ILE A 377 2.41 2.08 -17.73
CA ILE A 377 3.63 2.53 -18.42
C ILE A 377 3.39 3.94 -18.93
N LEU A 378 4.25 4.86 -18.49
CA LEU A 378 4.25 6.26 -18.91
C LEU A 378 5.28 6.46 -20.01
N LEU A 379 4.88 7.15 -21.07
CA LEU A 379 5.72 7.51 -22.19
C LEU A 379 5.68 9.03 -22.34
N ASP A 380 6.80 9.67 -22.02
CA ASP A 380 7.00 11.10 -22.22
C ASP A 380 7.91 11.31 -23.44
N PRO A 381 7.34 11.65 -24.61
CA PRO A 381 8.12 11.91 -25.81
C PRO A 381 9.00 13.16 -25.70
N ALA A 382 8.60 14.16 -24.91
CA ALA A 382 9.33 15.43 -24.78
C ALA A 382 10.58 15.28 -23.91
N ALA A 383 10.46 14.53 -22.80
CA ALA A 383 11.60 14.14 -21.97
C ALA A 383 12.41 12.98 -22.58
N GLY A 384 11.84 12.27 -23.57
CA GLY A 384 12.45 11.09 -24.17
C GLY A 384 12.59 9.96 -23.16
N THR A 385 11.56 9.75 -22.33
CA THR A 385 11.59 8.76 -21.24
C THR A 385 10.41 7.81 -21.27
N LEU A 386 10.67 6.58 -20.87
CA LEU A 386 9.72 5.54 -20.54
C LEU A 386 9.79 5.26 -19.05
N ALA A 387 8.64 5.15 -18.38
CA ALA A 387 8.57 4.83 -16.97
C ALA A 387 7.55 3.74 -16.71
N VAL A 388 7.83 2.86 -15.74
CA VAL A 388 6.88 1.86 -15.24
C VAL A 388 6.49 2.26 -13.83
N THR A 389 5.20 2.19 -13.51
CA THR A 389 4.72 2.48 -12.16
C THR A 389 4.79 1.24 -11.25
N ALA A 390 4.63 1.43 -9.95
CA ALA A 390 4.44 0.34 -9.01
C ALA A 390 3.21 -0.50 -9.41
N MET A 391 3.23 -1.77 -9.03
CA MET A 391 2.18 -2.72 -9.38
C MET A 391 1.21 -2.84 -8.21
N GLU A 392 -0.03 -2.44 -8.42
CA GLU A 392 -1.11 -2.68 -7.48
C GLU A 392 -1.55 -4.14 -7.58
N ARG A 393 -1.77 -4.75 -6.42
CA ARG A 393 -2.15 -6.17 -6.32
C ARG A 393 -3.37 -6.32 -5.45
N GLU A 394 -4.37 -6.99 -5.98
CA GLU A 394 -5.59 -7.36 -5.29
C GLU A 394 -5.74 -8.88 -5.27
N CYS A 395 -6.45 -9.40 -4.26
CA CYS A 395 -6.66 -10.83 -4.10
C CYS A 395 -8.13 -11.14 -3.82
N GLU A 396 -8.69 -12.08 -4.57
CA GLU A 396 -10.00 -12.66 -4.33
C GLU A 396 -9.81 -14.09 -3.78
N GLN A 397 -10.38 -14.38 -2.60
CA GLN A 397 -10.28 -15.69 -1.98
C GLN A 397 -11.66 -16.36 -1.90
N ALA A 398 -11.75 -17.58 -2.43
CA ALA A 398 -12.94 -18.42 -2.29
C ALA A 398 -12.85 -19.30 -1.04
N ALA A 399 -14.01 -19.51 -0.40
CA ALA A 399 -14.11 -20.30 0.84
C ALA A 399 -14.17 -21.82 0.59
N ASP A 400 -14.65 -22.21 -0.59
CA ASP A 400 -14.85 -23.60 -1.00
C ASP A 400 -14.76 -23.75 -2.53
N GLU A 401 -14.80 -25.00 -3.00
CA GLU A 401 -14.72 -25.35 -4.41
C GLU A 401 -15.85 -24.74 -5.25
N ALA A 402 -17.07 -24.62 -4.71
CA ALA A 402 -18.21 -24.07 -5.44
C ALA A 402 -18.11 -22.54 -5.60
N ALA A 403 -17.60 -21.85 -4.57
CA ALA A 403 -17.24 -20.45 -4.65
C ALA A 403 -16.08 -20.24 -5.64
N TRP A 404 -15.09 -21.13 -5.64
CA TRP A 404 -13.97 -21.08 -6.59
C TRP A 404 -14.44 -21.28 -8.04
N ALA A 405 -15.31 -22.24 -8.30
CA ALA A 405 -15.89 -22.47 -9.63
C ALA A 405 -16.69 -21.26 -10.13
N ARG A 406 -17.44 -20.58 -9.25
CA ARG A 406 -18.15 -19.33 -9.59
C ARG A 406 -17.18 -18.18 -9.89
N LEU A 407 -16.14 -18.03 -9.06
CA LEU A 407 -15.12 -17.00 -9.24
C LEU A 407 -14.41 -17.16 -10.61
N THR A 408 -14.10 -18.42 -10.96
CA THR A 408 -13.36 -18.78 -12.19
C THR A 408 -14.21 -18.97 -13.43
N ALA A 409 -15.54 -18.86 -13.32
CA ALA A 409 -16.45 -19.03 -14.46
C ALA A 409 -16.28 -17.96 -15.56
N SER A 410 -15.72 -16.80 -15.23
CA SER A 410 -15.50 -15.68 -16.15
C SER A 410 -14.15 -15.04 -15.90
N SER A 411 -13.54 -14.53 -16.97
CA SER A 411 -12.34 -13.72 -16.84
C SER A 411 -12.67 -12.39 -16.19
N PRO A 412 -11.90 -11.93 -15.18
CA PRO A 412 -12.12 -10.65 -14.53
C PRO A 412 -11.70 -9.46 -15.40
N ILE A 413 -11.03 -9.70 -16.54
CA ILE A 413 -10.42 -8.67 -17.37
C ILE A 413 -10.93 -8.79 -18.81
N THR A 414 -11.26 -7.65 -19.40
CA THR A 414 -11.59 -7.54 -20.83
C THR A 414 -10.49 -6.73 -21.53
N PRO A 415 -9.70 -7.33 -22.44
CA PRO A 415 -8.58 -6.64 -23.09
C PRO A 415 -9.08 -5.59 -24.09
N LEU A 416 -8.45 -4.42 -24.11
CA LEU A 416 -8.67 -3.37 -25.11
C LEU A 416 -8.06 -3.81 -26.46
N PRO A 417 -8.87 -4.10 -27.50
CA PRO A 417 -8.35 -4.60 -28.75
C PRO A 417 -7.83 -3.43 -29.61
N LEU A 418 -6.52 -3.26 -29.68
CA LEU A 418 -5.91 -2.33 -30.64
C LEU A 418 -5.87 -2.97 -32.02
N SER A 419 -6.84 -2.59 -32.86
CA SER A 419 -6.94 -3.05 -34.24
C SER A 419 -6.60 -1.91 -35.21
N PRO A 420 -6.06 -2.19 -36.41
CA PRO A 420 -5.80 -1.17 -37.45
C PRO A 420 -7.05 -0.40 -37.91
N TRP A 421 -8.24 -0.87 -37.54
CA TRP A 421 -9.54 -0.30 -37.90
C TRP A 421 -10.03 0.72 -36.87
N LEU A 422 -9.37 0.83 -35.72
CA LEU A 422 -9.62 1.91 -34.78
C LEU A 422 -9.02 3.22 -35.30
N ARG A 423 -9.71 4.31 -35.02
CA ARG A 423 -9.25 5.67 -35.27
C ARG A 423 -8.37 6.11 -34.10
N ASP A 424 -7.14 6.50 -34.39
CA ASP A 424 -6.22 7.11 -33.42
C ASP A 424 -6.57 8.60 -33.21
N LEU A 425 -5.79 9.28 -32.38
CA LEU A 425 -5.97 10.67 -31.98
C LEU A 425 -6.05 11.63 -33.16
N ASP A 426 -5.23 11.43 -34.19
CA ASP A 426 -5.20 12.26 -35.41
C ASP A 426 -6.58 12.37 -36.09
N ARG A 427 -7.37 11.30 -36.03
CA ARG A 427 -8.71 11.21 -36.63
C ARG A 427 -9.82 11.60 -35.67
N ILE A 428 -9.64 11.38 -34.36
CA ILE A 428 -10.67 11.61 -33.36
C ILE A 428 -10.67 13.06 -32.86
N LEU A 429 -9.50 13.66 -32.63
CA LEU A 429 -9.38 15.00 -32.07
C LEU A 429 -10.06 16.09 -32.90
N PRO A 430 -9.99 16.12 -34.25
CA PRO A 430 -10.73 17.11 -35.05
C PRO A 430 -12.25 17.01 -34.88
N THR A 431 -12.77 15.78 -34.79
CA THR A 431 -14.19 15.51 -34.60
C THR A 431 -14.63 15.92 -33.20
N ALA A 432 -13.85 15.57 -32.18
CA ALA A 432 -14.09 15.96 -30.80
C ALA A 432 -14.08 17.49 -30.63
N ARG A 433 -13.09 18.19 -31.19
CA ARG A 433 -13.03 19.66 -31.16
C ARG A 433 -14.25 20.31 -31.81
N THR A 434 -14.69 19.78 -32.95
CA THR A 434 -15.89 20.29 -33.64
C THR A 434 -17.15 20.10 -32.78
N ALA A 435 -17.28 18.95 -32.12
CA ALA A 435 -18.39 18.66 -31.21
C ALA A 435 -18.38 19.60 -29.98
N LEU A 436 -17.23 19.78 -29.35
CA LEU A 436 -17.05 20.66 -28.19
C LEU A 436 -17.36 22.12 -28.51
N LEU A 437 -16.96 22.60 -29.69
CA LEU A 437 -17.29 23.96 -30.15
C LEU A 437 -18.80 24.14 -30.42
N ALA A 438 -19.48 23.08 -30.86
CA ALA A 438 -20.92 23.12 -31.14
C ALA A 438 -21.77 23.13 -29.87
N GLU A 439 -21.31 22.54 -28.76
CA GLU A 439 -22.06 22.50 -27.49
C GLU A 439 -22.20 23.87 -26.82
N ARG A 440 -21.19 24.76 -26.93
CA ARG A 440 -21.24 26.10 -26.34
C ARG A 440 -20.74 27.18 -27.31
N PRO A 441 -21.56 27.56 -28.31
CA PRO A 441 -21.20 28.62 -29.24
C PRO A 441 -21.07 29.95 -28.49
N GLY A 442 -19.86 30.53 -28.45
CA GLY A 442 -19.59 31.87 -27.92
C GLY A 442 -18.81 31.94 -26.60
N LEU A 443 -18.55 30.82 -25.93
CA LEU A 443 -17.45 30.74 -24.95
C LEU A 443 -16.14 30.46 -25.72
N GLY A 444 -15.01 30.92 -25.19
CA GLY A 444 -13.70 30.84 -25.85
C GLY A 444 -13.32 29.45 -26.36
N HIS A 445 -12.27 29.37 -27.18
CA HIS A 445 -11.82 28.10 -27.75
C HIS A 445 -11.52 27.07 -26.63
N PRO A 446 -12.25 25.93 -26.57
CA PRO A 446 -12.04 24.94 -25.52
C PRO A 446 -10.65 24.35 -25.68
N ARG A 447 -9.86 24.42 -24.62
CA ARG A 447 -8.51 23.89 -24.58
C ARG A 447 -8.57 22.40 -24.29
N LEU A 448 -8.15 21.58 -25.24
CA LEU A 448 -8.03 20.14 -25.06
C LEU A 448 -6.98 19.85 -23.99
N ASP A 449 -7.31 18.91 -23.11
CA ASP A 449 -6.48 18.60 -21.93
C ASP A 449 -6.10 17.13 -21.91
N SER A 450 -7.06 16.24 -22.13
CA SER A 450 -6.77 14.80 -22.19
C SER A 450 -7.69 14.04 -23.14
N ALA A 451 -7.20 12.90 -23.62
CA ALA A 451 -7.97 11.93 -24.37
C ALA A 451 -7.71 10.53 -23.80
N SER A 452 -8.77 9.78 -23.48
CA SER A 452 -8.68 8.42 -22.95
C SER A 452 -9.41 7.41 -23.83
N LEU A 453 -8.75 6.31 -24.16
CA LEU A 453 -9.31 5.16 -24.86
C LEU A 453 -9.55 4.03 -23.86
N TYR A 454 -10.79 3.57 -23.75
CA TYR A 454 -11.19 2.47 -22.87
C TYR A 454 -12.36 1.68 -23.47
N LEU A 455 -12.72 0.56 -22.83
CA LEU A 455 -13.91 -0.21 -23.20
C LEU A 455 -15.12 0.25 -22.38
N ASP A 456 -16.14 0.76 -23.05
CA ASP A 456 -17.47 0.99 -22.47
C ASP A 456 -18.40 -0.15 -22.88
N HIS A 457 -18.76 -1.02 -21.93
CA HIS A 457 -19.62 -2.21 -22.18
C HIS A 457 -19.11 -3.10 -23.35
N GLY A 458 -17.79 -3.20 -23.50
CA GLY A 458 -17.13 -3.97 -24.56
C GLY A 458 -16.94 -3.22 -25.90
N ILE A 459 -17.37 -1.96 -25.99
CA ILE A 459 -17.18 -1.10 -27.15
C ILE A 459 -15.99 -0.17 -26.88
N PRO A 460 -14.98 -0.10 -27.77
CA PRO A 460 -13.86 0.82 -27.60
C PRO A 460 -14.31 2.26 -27.87
N CYS A 461 -14.11 3.14 -26.89
CA CYS A 461 -14.55 4.53 -26.91
C CYS A 461 -13.39 5.46 -26.54
N TRP A 462 -13.29 6.58 -27.27
CA TRP A 462 -12.46 7.72 -26.90
C TRP A 462 -13.28 8.72 -26.10
N GLN A 463 -12.85 9.06 -24.89
CA GLN A 463 -13.36 10.21 -24.14
C GLN A 463 -12.34 11.34 -24.24
N VAL A 464 -12.76 12.50 -24.73
CA VAL A 464 -11.92 13.69 -24.85
C VAL A 464 -12.42 14.73 -23.85
N VAL A 465 -11.51 15.25 -23.04
CA VAL A 465 -11.77 16.27 -22.02
C VAL A 465 -11.13 17.57 -22.44
N ALA A 466 -11.88 18.65 -22.31
CA ALA A 466 -11.44 20.00 -22.59
C ALA A 466 -11.88 20.96 -21.49
N TRP A 467 -11.15 22.05 -21.32
CA TRP A 467 -11.47 23.10 -20.36
C TRP A 467 -11.82 24.40 -21.08
N ILE A 468 -12.76 25.12 -20.49
CA ILE A 468 -13.02 26.53 -20.77
C ILE A 468 -12.56 27.32 -19.55
N ASP A 469 -12.24 28.61 -19.71
CA ASP A 469 -11.80 29.58 -18.69
C ASP A 469 -12.59 29.64 -17.34
N GLN A 470 -13.62 28.80 -17.12
CA GLN A 470 -14.51 28.77 -15.95
C GLN A 470 -14.48 27.44 -15.14
N ASP A 471 -13.39 26.66 -15.15
CA ASP A 471 -13.22 25.43 -14.34
C ASP A 471 -14.31 24.36 -14.52
N ILE A 472 -15.10 24.41 -15.61
CA ILE A 472 -16.06 23.35 -15.94
C ILE A 472 -15.45 22.48 -17.04
N PRO A 473 -15.18 21.18 -16.78
CA PRO A 473 -14.68 20.28 -17.80
C PRO A 473 -15.81 19.93 -18.78
N LEU A 474 -15.53 20.07 -20.08
CA LEU A 474 -16.37 19.56 -21.15
C LEU A 474 -15.87 18.19 -21.59
N VAL A 475 -16.80 17.25 -21.83
CA VAL A 475 -16.47 15.87 -22.16
C VAL A 475 -17.28 15.40 -23.37
N VAL A 476 -16.59 14.88 -24.37
CA VAL A 476 -17.21 14.22 -25.53
C VAL A 476 -16.71 12.79 -25.62
N VAL A 477 -17.63 11.84 -25.82
CA VAL A 477 -17.30 10.42 -26.03
C VAL A 477 -17.58 10.04 -27.47
N LEU A 478 -16.58 9.47 -28.15
CA LEU A 478 -16.63 9.02 -29.53
C LEU A 478 -16.37 7.52 -29.63
N ASP A 479 -17.11 6.83 -30.49
CA ASP A 479 -16.83 5.42 -30.83
C ASP A 479 -15.50 5.36 -31.59
N ALA A 480 -14.56 4.53 -31.11
CA ALA A 480 -13.22 4.47 -31.68
C ALA A 480 -13.17 3.82 -33.07
N ARG A 481 -14.20 3.09 -33.50
CA ARG A 481 -14.30 2.48 -34.85
C ARG A 481 -14.89 3.47 -35.84
N SER A 482 -16.04 4.04 -35.52
CA SER A 482 -16.78 4.90 -36.46
C SER A 482 -16.33 6.36 -36.40
N GLY A 483 -15.84 6.83 -35.23
CA GLY A 483 -15.61 8.24 -34.93
C GLY A 483 -16.90 9.01 -34.63
N THR A 484 -18.04 8.34 -34.46
CA THR A 484 -19.32 9.00 -34.16
C THR A 484 -19.43 9.31 -32.68
N ILE A 485 -20.07 10.43 -32.35
CA ILE A 485 -20.32 10.83 -30.96
C ILE A 485 -21.36 9.89 -30.35
N VAL A 486 -21.01 9.27 -29.23
CA VAL A 486 -21.86 8.34 -28.46
C VAL A 486 -22.55 9.07 -27.31
N LYS A 487 -21.87 10.06 -26.70
CA LYS A 487 -22.40 10.81 -25.57
C LYS A 487 -21.83 12.23 -25.52
N HIS A 488 -22.72 13.15 -25.16
CA HIS A 488 -22.44 14.55 -24.81
C HIS A 488 -22.59 14.73 -23.30
N SER A 489 -21.69 15.46 -22.66
CA SER A 489 -21.88 15.88 -21.26
C SER A 489 -22.69 17.18 -21.20
N SER A 490 -23.81 17.16 -20.48
CA SER A 490 -24.61 18.33 -20.09
C SER A 490 -23.95 19.15 -18.98
#